data_AF-A0A952VQ41-F1
#
_entry.id   AF-A0A952VQ41-F1
#
_cell.length_a   1.000
_cell.length_b   1.000
_cell.length_c   1.000
_cell.angle_alpha   90.00
_cell.angle_beta   90.00
_cell.angle_gamma   90.00
#
_symmetry.space_group_name_H-M   'P 1'
#
loop_
_entity.id
_entity.type
_entity.pdbx_description
1 polymer ?
#
loop_
_entity_poly.entity_id
_entity_poly.type
_entity_poly.pdbx_seq_one_letter_code
_entity_poly.pdbx_strand_id
1 'polypeptide(L)' 'MTCQRCDGLMVSERISDLQGLSSDLCVDGYRCLLCGNVVDAMILENRKRSVEAFQAVSGFSDRAMGLAAA' A
#
# COMPACT_ATOMS: atom_id res chain seq x y z
N MET A 1 -8.03 -14.42 -3.20
CA MET A 1 -7.83 -13.00 -2.81
C MET A 1 -8.59 -12.12 -3.79
N THR A 2 -9.21 -11.04 -3.30
CA THR A 2 -10.01 -10.11 -4.13
C THR A 2 -9.32 -8.75 -4.21
N CYS A 3 -9.27 -8.17 -5.40
CA CYS A 3 -8.61 -6.89 -5.65
C CYS A 3 -9.36 -5.74 -4.98
N GLN A 4 -8.71 -5.03 -4.06
CA GLN A 4 -9.28 -3.89 -3.34
C GLN A 4 -9.62 -2.66 -4.22
N ARG A 5 -9.26 -2.68 -5.51
CA ARG A 5 -9.53 -1.57 -6.45
C ARG A 5 -10.75 -1.80 -7.35
N CYS A 6 -11.05 -3.06 -7.68
CA CYS A 6 -12.06 -3.38 -8.69
C CYS A 6 -12.81 -4.69 -8.43
N ASP A 7 -12.61 -5.30 -7.26
CA ASP A 7 -13.17 -6.60 -6.87
C ASP A 7 -12.82 -7.77 -7.80
N GLY A 8 -11.83 -7.59 -8.68
CA GLY A 8 -11.34 -8.61 -9.60
C GLY A 8 -10.50 -9.69 -8.91
N LEU A 9 -10.28 -10.78 -9.65
CA LEU A 9 -9.45 -11.90 -9.22
C LEU A 9 -7.98 -11.45 -9.08
N MET A 10 -7.36 -11.80 -7.95
CA MET A 10 -5.92 -11.69 -7.75
C MET A 10 -5.27 -13.07 -7.81
N VAL A 11 -4.19 -13.17 -8.57
CA VAL A 11 -3.40 -14.39 -8.78
C VAL A 11 -1.98 -14.20 -8.25
N SER A 12 -1.39 -15.27 -7.73
CA SER A 12 0.01 -15.26 -7.30
C SER A 12 0.93 -15.13 -8.53
N GLU A 13 1.92 -14.26 -8.44
CA GLU A 13 2.89 -13.99 -9.50
C GLU A 13 4.27 -13.76 -8.88
N ARG A 14 5.31 -14.20 -9.56
CA ARG A 14 6.69 -13.85 -9.22
C ARG A 14 7.08 -12.59 -9.99
N ILE A 15 7.30 -11.51 -9.26
CA ILE A 15 7.51 -10.17 -9.81
C ILE A 15 9.02 -9.91 -9.80
N SER A 16 9.58 -9.65 -10.97
CA SER A 16 11.01 -9.38 -11.14
C SER A 16 11.27 -7.89 -11.29
N ASP A 17 12.28 -7.37 -10.59
CA ASP A 17 12.82 -6.04 -10.86
C ASP A 17 13.63 -6.05 -12.16
N LEU A 18 13.02 -5.61 -13.26
CA LEU A 18 13.66 -5.54 -14.56
C LEU A 18 14.71 -4.43 -14.66
N GLN A 19 14.78 -3.50 -13.71
CA GLN A 19 15.75 -2.40 -13.73
C GLN A 19 17.07 -2.74 -13.03
N GLY A 20 17.20 -3.95 -12.45
CA GLY A 20 18.47 -4.49 -11.99
C GLY A 20 19.14 -3.68 -10.87
N LEU A 21 18.39 -2.84 -10.16
CA LEU A 21 18.90 -2.09 -9.01
C LEU A 21 19.24 -3.03 -7.83
N SER A 22 18.64 -4.22 -7.84
CA SER A 22 19.02 -5.37 -7.01
C SER A 22 19.03 -6.61 -7.91
N SER A 23 20.21 -7.16 -8.19
CA SER A 23 20.41 -8.21 -9.22
C SER A 23 19.58 -9.48 -9.04
N ASP A 24 18.94 -9.68 -7.87
CA ASP A 24 18.30 -10.93 -7.49
C ASP A 24 16.89 -10.78 -6.89
N LEU A 25 16.28 -9.59 -6.94
CA LEU A 25 15.00 -9.36 -6.27
C LEU A 25 13.81 -9.81 -7.14
N CYS A 26 13.59 -11.12 -7.19
CA CYS A 26 12.28 -11.67 -7.50
C CYS A 26 11.46 -11.77 -6.22
N VAL A 27 10.34 -11.07 -6.15
CA VAL A 27 9.44 -11.06 -5.00
C VAL A 27 8.14 -11.78 -5.37
N ASP A 28 7.67 -12.65 -4.48
CA ASP A 28 6.36 -13.25 -4.63
C ASP A 28 5.27 -12.23 -4.23
N GLY A 29 4.30 -12.03 -5.11
CA GLY A 29 3.20 -11.10 -4.89
C GLY A 29 1.93 -11.54 -5.60
N TYR A 30 0.96 -10.64 -5.66
CA TYR A 30 -0.31 -10.86 -6.33
C TYR A 30 -0.59 -9.77 -7.36
N ARG A 31 -1.05 -10.17 -8.54
CA ARG A 31 -1.53 -9.28 -9.60
C ARG A 31 -3.03 -9.48 -9.82
N CYS A 32 -3.76 -8.39 -9.93
CA CYS A 32 -5.13 -8.41 -10.41
C CYS A 32 -5.18 -8.56 -11.93
N LEU A 33 -5.92 -9.57 -12.42
CA LEU A 33 -6.07 -9.81 -13.85
C LEU A 33 -6.95 -8.78 -14.57
N LEU A 34 -7.76 -8.00 -13.83
CA LEU A 34 -8.66 -7.00 -14.43
C LEU A 34 -8.04 -5.61 -14.51
N CYS A 35 -7.48 -5.10 -13.42
CA CYS A 35 -6.97 -3.72 -13.36
C CYS A 35 -5.46 -3.61 -13.21
N GLY A 36 -4.74 -4.72 -13.16
CA GLY A 36 -3.29 -4.75 -13.05
C GLY A 36 -2.75 -4.32 -11.68
N ASN A 37 -3.59 -4.13 -10.66
CA ASN A 37 -3.12 -3.82 -9.31
C ASN A 37 -2.17 -4.89 -8.79
N VAL A 38 -1.02 -4.47 -8.27
CA VAL A 38 0.01 -5.35 -7.71
C VAL A 38 0.11 -5.13 -6.21
N VAL A 39 0.23 -6.22 -5.45
CA VAL A 39 0.47 -6.19 -4.01
C VAL A 39 1.46 -7.28 -3.63
N ASP A 40 2.44 -6.94 -2.81
CA ASP A 40 3.32 -7.87 -2.11
C ASP A 40 3.32 -7.52 -0.60
N ALA A 41 4.08 -8.26 0.20
CA ALA A 41 4.18 -8.02 1.64
C ALA A 41 4.69 -6.59 1.97
N MET A 42 5.65 -6.08 1.20
CA MET A 42 6.26 -4.76 1.41
C MET A 42 5.30 -3.63 1.03
N ILE A 43 4.57 -3.75 -0.08
CA ILE A 43 3.53 -2.83 -0.51
C ILE A 43 2.43 -2.76 0.56
N LEU A 44 1.99 -3.90 1.08
CA LEU A 44 0.96 -3.93 2.13
C LEU A 44 1.44 -3.28 3.42
N GLU A 45 2.67 -3.56 3.84
CA GLU A 45 3.28 -2.94 5.03
C GLU A 45 3.43 -1.43 4.86
N ASN A 46 3.93 -0.97 3.72
CA ASN A 46 4.07 0.45 3.43
C ASN A 46 2.71 1.16 3.42
N ARG A 47 1.65 0.54 2.86
CA ARG A 47 0.30 1.10 2.91
C ARG A 47 -0.23 1.27 4.34
N LYS A 48 0.00 0.29 5.22
CA LYS A 48 -0.36 0.41 6.64
C LYS A 48 0.34 1.59 7.29
N ARG A 49 1.66 1.69 7.12
CA ARG A 49 2.47 2.80 7.65
C ARG A 49 2.03 4.15 7.12
N SER A 50 1.68 4.26 5.84
CA SER A 50 1.16 5.50 5.26
C SER A 50 -0.16 5.94 5.89
N VAL A 51 -1.06 4.99 6.17
CA VAL A 51 -2.33 5.28 6.87
C VAL A 51 -2.06 5.75 8.30
N GLU A 52 -1.20 5.06 9.03
CA GLU A 52 -0.79 5.45 10.39
C GLU A 52 -0.13 6.83 10.42
N ALA A 53 0.77 7.10 9.47
CA ALA A 53 1.41 8.41 9.34
C ALA A 53 0.38 9.50 9.02
N PHE A 54 -0.59 9.23 8.14
CA PHE A 54 -1.66 10.18 7.83
C PHE A 54 -2.54 10.47 9.04
N GLN A 55 -2.90 9.44 9.81
CA GLN A 55 -3.68 9.58 11.05
C GLN A 55 -2.94 10.36 12.14
N ALA A 56 -1.64 10.14 12.27
CA ALA A 56 -0.81 10.92 13.20
C ALA A 56 -0.81 12.41 12.82
N VAL A 57 -0.74 12.74 11.53
CA VAL A 57 -0.80 14.12 11.04
C VAL A 57 -2.22 14.72 11.21
N SER A 58 -3.28 13.97 10.92
CA SER A 58 -4.65 14.47 11.06
C SER A 58 -5.08 14.64 12.53
N GLY A 59 -4.67 13.73 13.41
CA GLY A 59 -4.95 13.83 14.85
C GLY A 59 -4.27 15.01 15.54
N PHE A 60 -3.18 15.53 14.97
CA PHE A 60 -2.59 16.81 15.37
C PHE A 60 -3.48 18.00 15.01
N SER A 61 -4.23 17.93 13.91
CA SER A 61 -5.14 19.01 13.47
C SER A 61 -6.38 19.13 14.35
N ASP A 62 -6.95 18.01 14.81
CA ASP A 62 -8.14 18.02 15.67
C ASP A 62 -7.85 18.64 17.05
N ARG A 63 -6.64 18.41 17.59
CA ARG A 63 -6.21 19.03 18.85
C ARG A 63 -5.93 20.53 18.73
N ALA A 64 -5.53 21.02 17.56
CA ALA A 64 -5.26 22.45 17.35
C ALA A 64 -6.55 23.29 17.28
N MET A 65 -7.66 22.76 16.73
CA MET A 65 -8.94 23.49 16.71
C MET A 65 -9.66 23.53 18.06
N GLY A 66 -9.38 22.60 18.97
CA GLY A 66 -9.97 22.60 20.32
C GLY A 66 -9.44 23.68 21.27
N LEU A 67 -8.35 24.35 20.92
CA LEU A 67 -7.71 25.39 21.76
C LEU A 67 -8.01 26.84 21.30
N ALA A 68 -8.73 27.03 20.19
CA ALA A 68 -9.07 28.35 19.65
C ALA A 68 -10.48 28.84 20.05
N ALA A 69 -11.19 28.12 20.94
CA ALA A 69 -12.57 28.41 21.32
C ALA A 69 -12.75 28.72 22.83
N ALA A 70 -11.74 29.28 23.49
CA ALA A 70 -11.81 29.70 24.89
C ALA A 70 -11.44 31.17 25.07
#